data_AF-A0A931KGG5-F1
#
_entry.id   AF-A0A931KGG5-F1
#
_cell.length_a   1.000
_cell.length_b   1.000
_cell.length_c   1.000
_cell.angle_alpha   90.00
_cell.angle_beta   90.00
_cell.angle_gamma   90.00
#
_symmetry.space_group_name_H-M   'P 1'
#
loop_
_entity.id
_entity.type
_entity.pdbx_description
1 polymer ?
#
loop_
_entity_poly.entity_id
_entity_poly.type
_entity_poly.pdbx_seq_one_letter_code
_entity_poly.pdbx_strand_id
1 'polypeptide(L)'
;MIRHRSTRITPKRRGIILLLVALLMPCFFGFLSLSVDLGRALERHRMVQSTADAIAVSLVNRFDHGYRPSQLLANANSVRSFHLPESTALGWNLGTIDSVNNPPTSGAYAGNSNYYEVIVSTPVQGLFAPVLGLAGSTRVTARAVAGLEDSPVVESIVALDPCGNPGIGMSGNSVLRIQGGILTNSGRAGIDQYGQTVNLGLSGNAVSFDGTAALQVMALSVRGGVSGLGNISNYVEGAPSPLRANIRRVLADPLASLPIPSPSNTPSITNWSSKKSSRDDTEIGPGIYSDISNQPNNTLRLKPGVYIISPQKKGDGLNIQGSIIGDNVMFYITSNNFIGHNYDALDGPVNPTVAIPVSESDCSLPPNLTGESNPIYGVVNITSNDQTVQLTGIKDPASPYNNMLFFQRRRNQETVNINPRGLTPSLFHGIIYAKWAPLFIGSNGVVSFNNPVAVGSFMLGGGGQMLITTNDVGWSLLKTANLVE
;
A
#
# COMPACT_ATOMS: atom_id res chain seq x y z
N MET A 1 31.77 -63.07 -90.55
CA MET A 1 32.30 -62.80 -89.20
C MET A 1 31.36 -61.79 -88.53
N ILE A 2 30.43 -62.26 -87.70
CA ILE A 2 29.31 -61.49 -87.14
C ILE A 2 29.69 -61.04 -85.72
N ARG A 3 29.63 -59.73 -85.42
CA ARG A 3 29.73 -59.19 -84.05
C ARG A 3 28.33 -58.91 -83.50
N HIS A 4 27.91 -59.71 -82.53
CA HIS A 4 26.71 -59.44 -81.73
C HIS A 4 26.95 -58.29 -80.74
N ARG A 5 26.04 -57.32 -80.74
CA ARG A 5 25.92 -56.27 -79.72
C ARG A 5 24.93 -56.77 -78.66
N SER A 6 25.41 -57.01 -77.44
CA SER A 6 24.59 -57.41 -76.29
C SER A 6 23.90 -56.19 -75.68
N THR A 7 22.57 -56.11 -75.76
CA THR A 7 21.74 -55.19 -74.97
C THR A 7 21.36 -55.86 -73.65
N ARG A 8 21.80 -55.29 -72.52
CA ARG A 8 21.34 -55.69 -71.17
C ARG A 8 19.93 -55.14 -70.95
N ILE A 9 18.97 -56.03 -70.72
CA ILE A 9 17.63 -55.69 -70.21
C ILE A 9 17.70 -55.68 -68.68
N THR A 10 17.44 -54.54 -68.06
CA THR A 10 17.27 -54.41 -66.61
C THR A 10 15.86 -54.85 -66.18
N PRO A 11 15.71 -55.63 -65.10
CA PRO A 11 14.40 -56.11 -64.66
C PRO A 11 13.58 -54.97 -64.04
N LYS A 12 12.36 -54.74 -64.56
CA LYS A 12 11.37 -53.80 -63.99
C LYS A 12 11.00 -54.23 -62.57
N ARG A 13 11.21 -53.35 -61.59
CA ARG A 13 10.74 -53.51 -60.21
C ARG A 13 9.21 -53.31 -60.12
N ARG A 14 8.56 -54.05 -59.21
CA ARG A 14 7.10 -54.19 -59.06
C ARG A 14 6.41 -52.88 -58.64
N GLY A 15 5.41 -52.44 -59.40
CA GLY A 15 4.61 -51.23 -59.16
C GLY A 15 3.69 -51.26 -57.92
N ILE A 16 3.75 -52.32 -57.10
CA ILE A 16 2.95 -52.47 -55.88
C ILE A 16 3.33 -51.46 -54.79
N ILE A 17 4.60 -51.04 -54.77
CA ILE A 17 5.10 -50.01 -53.85
C ILE A 17 4.46 -48.64 -54.17
N LEU A 18 4.21 -48.36 -55.45
CA LEU A 18 3.58 -47.10 -55.87
C LEU A 18 2.13 -47.01 -55.38
N LEU A 19 1.38 -48.12 -55.44
CA LEU A 19 0.01 -48.20 -54.93
C LEU A 19 -0.03 -48.06 -53.40
N LEU A 20 0.90 -48.70 -52.69
CA LEU A 20 1.01 -48.60 -51.24
C LEU A 20 1.34 -47.16 -50.81
N VAL A 21 2.31 -46.52 -51.48
CA VAL A 21 2.68 -45.13 -51.21
C VAL A 21 1.52 -44.19 -51.52
N ALA A 22 0.84 -44.35 -52.66
CA ALA A 22 -0.31 -43.52 -53.03
C ALA A 22 -1.47 -43.64 -52.02
N LEU A 23 -1.68 -44.81 -51.41
CA LEU A 23 -2.72 -45.03 -50.42
C LEU A 23 -2.34 -44.49 -49.02
N LEU A 24 -1.05 -44.52 -48.66
CA LEU A 24 -0.57 -44.02 -47.36
C LEU A 24 -0.26 -42.51 -47.34
N MET A 25 0.01 -41.92 -48.50
CA MET A 25 0.37 -40.49 -48.62
C MET A 25 -0.69 -39.55 -48.03
N PRO A 26 -2.02 -39.75 -48.24
CA PRO A 26 -3.05 -38.93 -47.58
C PRO A 26 -3.02 -39.02 -46.06
N CYS A 27 -2.65 -40.19 -45.51
CA CYS A 27 -2.56 -40.39 -44.07
C CYS A 27 -1.39 -39.59 -43.47
N PHE A 28 -0.22 -39.61 -44.13
CA PHE A 28 0.92 -38.78 -43.75
C PHE A 28 0.62 -37.28 -43.84
N PHE A 29 -0.09 -36.83 -44.88
CA PHE A 29 -0.53 -35.44 -44.99
C PHE A 29 -1.56 -35.06 -43.91
N GLY A 30 -2.43 -35.99 -43.51
CA GLY A 30 -3.35 -35.80 -42.38
C GLY A 30 -2.60 -35.54 -41.07
N PHE A 31 -1.58 -36.33 -40.76
CA PHE A 31 -0.75 -36.12 -39.55
C PHE A 31 0.08 -34.83 -39.62
N LEU A 32 0.63 -34.50 -40.78
CA LEU A 32 1.38 -33.26 -40.98
C LEU A 32 0.47 -32.03 -40.83
N SER A 33 -0.74 -32.11 -41.41
CA SER A 33 -1.78 -31.09 -41.28
C SER A 33 -2.13 -30.83 -39.82
N LEU A 34 -2.45 -31.90 -39.08
CA LEU A 34 -2.77 -31.80 -37.66
C LEU A 34 -1.60 -31.22 -36.86
N SER A 35 -0.38 -31.69 -37.09
CA SER A 35 0.80 -31.26 -36.32
C SER A 35 1.09 -29.77 -36.50
N VAL A 36 1.01 -29.27 -37.73
CA VAL A 36 1.28 -27.86 -38.04
C VAL A 36 0.13 -26.96 -37.59
N ASP A 37 -1.11 -27.33 -37.90
CA ASP A 37 -2.28 -26.50 -37.58
C ASP A 37 -2.54 -26.48 -36.06
N LEU A 38 -2.37 -27.61 -35.36
CA LEU A 38 -2.45 -27.65 -33.90
C LEU A 38 -1.31 -26.87 -33.24
N GLY A 39 -0.08 -26.99 -33.77
CA GLY A 39 1.06 -26.22 -33.28
C GLY A 39 0.81 -24.71 -33.34
N ARG A 40 0.28 -24.23 -34.47
CA ARG A 40 -0.12 -22.82 -34.64
C ARG A 40 -1.28 -22.45 -33.73
N ALA A 41 -2.31 -23.29 -33.60
CA ALA A 41 -3.43 -23.01 -32.71
C ALA A 41 -3.00 -22.88 -31.24
N LEU A 42 -2.11 -23.75 -30.76
CA LEU A 42 -1.56 -23.71 -29.40
C LEU A 42 -0.66 -22.50 -29.16
N GLU A 43 0.19 -22.16 -30.13
CA GLU A 43 0.98 -20.91 -30.09
C GLU A 43 0.06 -19.70 -29.91
N ARG A 44 -1.00 -19.62 -30.72
CA ARG A 44 -1.98 -18.54 -30.62
C ARG A 44 -2.74 -18.55 -29.30
N HIS A 45 -3.12 -19.71 -28.79
CA HIS A 45 -3.76 -19.82 -27.49
C HIS A 45 -2.88 -19.22 -26.38
N ARG A 46 -1.58 -19.53 -26.35
CA ARG A 46 -0.65 -18.97 -25.35
C ARG A 46 -0.50 -17.45 -25.47
N MET A 47 -0.44 -16.93 -26.70
CA MET A 47 -0.38 -15.49 -26.95
C MET A 47 -1.66 -14.78 -26.50
N VAL A 48 -2.83 -15.34 -26.83
CA VAL A 48 -4.14 -14.75 -26.46
C VAL A 48 -4.32 -14.81 -24.94
N GLN A 49 -3.94 -15.90 -24.27
CA GLN A 49 -3.97 -15.99 -22.80
C GLN A 49 -3.06 -14.95 -22.16
N SER A 50 -1.78 -14.88 -22.56
CA SER A 50 -0.84 -13.88 -22.04
C SER A 50 -1.32 -12.45 -22.27
N THR A 51 -1.97 -12.20 -23.40
CA THR A 51 -2.57 -10.89 -23.70
C THR A 51 -3.78 -10.60 -22.80
N ALA A 52 -4.69 -11.56 -22.63
CA ALA A 52 -5.86 -11.42 -21.76
C ALA A 52 -5.43 -11.16 -20.30
N ASP A 53 -4.44 -11.91 -19.82
CA ASP A 53 -3.87 -11.79 -18.48
C ASP A 53 -3.25 -10.39 -18.26
N ALA A 54 -2.41 -9.94 -19.20
CA ALA A 54 -1.80 -8.62 -19.15
C ALA A 54 -2.84 -7.49 -19.18
N ILE A 55 -3.88 -7.62 -20.02
CA ILE A 55 -4.97 -6.64 -20.08
C ILE A 55 -5.73 -6.63 -18.76
N ALA A 56 -6.12 -7.79 -18.21
CA ALA A 56 -6.89 -7.88 -16.97
C ALA A 56 -6.17 -7.20 -15.79
N VAL A 57 -4.90 -7.52 -15.56
CA VAL A 57 -4.09 -6.88 -14.50
C VAL A 57 -3.94 -5.37 -14.75
N SER A 58 -3.70 -4.97 -16.00
CA SER A 58 -3.56 -3.55 -16.34
C SER A 58 -4.85 -2.77 -16.08
N LEU A 59 -6.02 -3.36 -16.34
CA LEU A 59 -7.32 -2.73 -16.12
C LEU A 59 -7.56 -2.48 -14.64
N VAL A 60 -7.31 -3.47 -13.79
CA VAL A 60 -7.44 -3.34 -12.34
C VAL A 60 -6.49 -2.25 -11.82
N ASN A 61 -5.23 -2.28 -12.26
CA ASN A 61 -4.25 -1.27 -11.87
C ASN A 61 -4.70 0.14 -12.30
N ARG A 62 -5.10 0.33 -13.56
CA ARG A 62 -5.57 1.64 -14.06
C ARG A 62 -6.88 2.08 -13.40
N PHE A 63 -7.76 1.15 -13.04
CA PHE A 63 -8.97 1.43 -12.30
C PHE A 63 -8.66 1.94 -10.87
N ASP A 64 -7.67 1.37 -10.20
CA ASP A 64 -7.17 1.86 -8.91
C ASP A 64 -6.58 3.29 -9.01
N HIS A 65 -6.03 3.65 -10.17
CA HIS A 65 -5.61 5.03 -10.50
C HIS A 65 -6.76 5.90 -11.06
N GLY A 66 -8.00 5.38 -11.02
CA GLY A 66 -9.25 6.05 -11.34
C GLY A 66 -9.48 6.41 -12.81
N TYR A 67 -8.96 5.59 -13.71
CA TYR A 67 -9.29 5.68 -15.12
C TYR A 67 -10.81 5.49 -15.32
N ARG A 68 -11.40 6.33 -16.18
CA ARG A 68 -12.80 6.18 -16.61
C ARG A 68 -12.94 4.97 -17.55
N PRO A 69 -14.15 4.40 -17.72
CA PRO A 69 -14.36 3.24 -18.59
C PRO A 69 -13.81 3.42 -20.02
N SER A 70 -13.92 4.61 -20.61
CA SER A 70 -13.35 4.90 -21.94
C SER A 70 -11.82 4.86 -21.98
N GLN A 71 -11.15 5.31 -20.91
CA GLN A 71 -9.70 5.30 -20.78
C GLN A 71 -9.18 3.88 -20.49
N LEU A 72 -9.95 3.09 -19.74
CA LEU A 72 -9.67 1.68 -19.49
C LEU A 72 -9.69 0.88 -20.80
N LEU A 73 -10.69 1.10 -21.65
CA LEU A 73 -10.76 0.45 -22.96
C LEU A 73 -9.61 0.89 -23.88
N ALA A 74 -9.22 2.18 -23.87
CA ALA A 74 -8.05 2.64 -24.60
C ALA A 74 -6.76 1.97 -24.12
N ASN A 75 -6.57 1.83 -22.80
CA ASN A 75 -5.44 1.12 -22.21
C ASN A 75 -5.45 -0.38 -22.58
N ALA A 76 -6.61 -1.03 -22.57
CA ALA A 76 -6.73 -2.42 -23.02
C ALA A 76 -6.29 -2.58 -24.48
N ASN A 77 -6.70 -1.67 -25.36
CA ASN A 77 -6.27 -1.65 -26.76
C ASN A 77 -4.75 -1.41 -26.91
N SER A 78 -4.14 -0.54 -26.10
CA SER A 78 -2.69 -0.31 -26.14
C SER A 78 -1.88 -1.52 -25.66
N VAL A 79 -2.32 -2.18 -24.58
CA VAL A 79 -1.68 -3.40 -24.07
C VAL A 79 -1.80 -4.53 -25.10
N ARG A 80 -2.97 -4.65 -25.74
CA ARG A 80 -3.19 -5.59 -26.84
C ARG A 80 -2.22 -5.36 -28.00
N SER A 81 -2.06 -4.11 -28.47
CA SER A 81 -1.16 -3.81 -29.59
C SER A 81 0.31 -4.11 -29.30
N PHE A 82 0.71 -4.10 -28.02
CA PHE A 82 2.07 -4.48 -27.62
C PHE A 82 2.28 -6.00 -27.64
N HIS A 83 1.32 -6.79 -27.15
CA HIS A 83 1.42 -8.25 -27.06
C HIS A 83 1.07 -8.97 -28.37
N LEU A 84 0.26 -8.33 -29.22
CA LEU A 84 -0.13 -8.81 -30.54
C LEU A 84 0.24 -7.74 -31.56
N PRO A 85 1.53 -7.59 -31.92
CA PRO A 85 1.97 -6.55 -32.83
C PRO A 85 1.31 -6.72 -34.21
N GLU A 86 0.90 -5.59 -34.78
CA GLU A 86 0.35 -5.50 -36.12
C GLU A 86 1.45 -5.82 -37.14
N SER A 87 1.47 -7.05 -37.67
CA SER A 87 2.34 -7.39 -38.81
C SER A 87 1.50 -7.84 -39.99
N THR A 88 1.10 -6.85 -40.80
CA THR A 88 0.52 -7.08 -42.14
C THR A 88 1.47 -7.86 -43.04
N ALA A 89 2.79 -7.72 -42.83
CA ALA A 89 3.84 -8.44 -43.56
C ALA A 89 3.84 -9.96 -43.34
N LEU A 90 3.26 -10.45 -42.25
CA LEU A 90 3.22 -11.88 -41.93
C LEU A 90 1.79 -12.47 -41.96
N GLY A 91 0.77 -11.67 -42.31
CA GLY A 91 -0.64 -12.11 -42.38
C GLY A 91 -1.28 -12.43 -41.02
N TRP A 92 -0.83 -11.78 -39.94
CA TRP A 92 -1.35 -12.02 -38.59
C TRP A 92 -2.63 -11.19 -38.43
N ASN A 93 -3.79 -11.86 -38.30
CA ASN A 93 -5.01 -11.16 -37.94
C ASN A 93 -4.89 -10.64 -36.50
N LEU A 94 -5.30 -9.39 -36.29
CA LEU A 94 -5.37 -8.76 -34.98
C LEU A 94 -6.28 -9.62 -34.08
N GLY A 95 -5.77 -10.00 -32.91
CA GLY A 95 -6.68 -10.44 -31.85
C GLY A 95 -7.64 -9.31 -31.50
N THR A 96 -8.90 -9.62 -31.28
CA THR A 96 -9.92 -8.68 -30.84
C THR A 96 -10.13 -8.82 -29.35
N ILE A 97 -10.32 -7.69 -28.67
CA ILE A 97 -10.93 -7.70 -27.33
C ILE A 97 -12.43 -7.85 -27.60
N ASP A 98 -12.98 -9.00 -27.24
CA ASP A 98 -14.39 -9.29 -27.48
C ASP A 98 -15.26 -8.62 -26.41
N SER A 99 -14.80 -8.60 -25.15
CA SER A 99 -15.46 -7.87 -24.08
C SER A 99 -14.52 -7.57 -22.92
N VAL A 100 -14.84 -6.48 -22.20
CA VAL A 100 -14.27 -6.13 -20.90
C VAL A 100 -15.45 -5.93 -19.96
N ASN A 101 -15.60 -6.79 -18.95
CA ASN A 101 -16.74 -6.78 -18.05
C ASN A 101 -16.29 -6.42 -16.62
N ASN A 102 -17.01 -5.48 -16.00
CA ASN A 102 -16.98 -5.23 -14.56
C ASN A 102 -18.44 -4.99 -14.11
N PRO A 103 -19.03 -5.89 -13.31
CA PRO A 103 -18.43 -7.09 -12.72
C PRO A 103 -18.24 -8.24 -13.74
N PRO A 104 -17.47 -9.30 -13.39
CA PRO A 104 -17.36 -10.50 -14.23
C PRO A 104 -18.74 -11.14 -14.47
N THR A 105 -18.93 -11.69 -15.67
CA THR A 105 -20.21 -12.31 -16.07
C THR A 105 -20.33 -13.79 -15.66
N SER A 106 -19.21 -14.42 -15.32
CA SER A 106 -19.14 -15.86 -15.00
C SER A 106 -17.98 -16.17 -14.02
N GLY A 107 -17.93 -17.40 -13.51
CA GLY A 107 -16.89 -17.87 -12.58
C GLY A 107 -17.13 -17.52 -11.11
N ALA A 108 -16.15 -17.80 -10.25
CA ALA A 108 -16.26 -17.63 -8.79
C ALA A 108 -16.48 -16.15 -8.36
N TYR A 109 -16.04 -15.21 -9.20
CA TYR A 109 -16.12 -13.77 -8.94
C TYR A 109 -17.25 -13.07 -9.74
N ALA A 110 -18.20 -13.83 -10.29
CA ALA A 110 -19.33 -13.28 -11.02
C ALA A 110 -20.15 -12.31 -10.16
N GLY A 111 -20.48 -11.14 -10.70
CA GLY A 111 -21.25 -10.11 -10.00
C GLY A 111 -20.47 -9.24 -9.00
N ASN A 112 -19.18 -9.52 -8.76
CA ASN A 112 -18.35 -8.70 -7.85
C ASN A 112 -17.66 -7.55 -8.60
N SER A 113 -17.99 -6.30 -8.25
CA SER A 113 -17.51 -5.09 -8.94
C SER A 113 -16.02 -4.75 -8.72
N ASN A 114 -15.34 -5.51 -7.85
CA ASN A 114 -13.90 -5.35 -7.60
C ASN A 114 -13.03 -6.13 -8.59
N TYR A 115 -13.65 -6.92 -9.47
CA TYR A 115 -12.98 -7.77 -10.44
C TYR A 115 -13.30 -7.33 -11.87
N TYR A 116 -12.31 -7.49 -12.75
CA TYR A 116 -12.44 -7.24 -14.17
C TYR A 116 -12.24 -8.55 -14.93
N GLU A 117 -13.16 -8.85 -15.84
CA GLU A 117 -13.08 -9.96 -16.77
C GLU A 117 -12.74 -9.44 -18.17
N VAL A 118 -11.78 -10.08 -18.82
CA VAL A 118 -11.36 -9.76 -20.18
C VAL A 118 -11.44 -11.02 -21.03
N ILE A 119 -12.10 -10.89 -22.17
CA ILE A 119 -12.18 -11.95 -23.17
C ILE A 119 -11.50 -11.45 -24.46
N VAL A 120 -10.45 -12.16 -24.87
CA VAL A 120 -9.70 -11.87 -26.09
C VAL A 120 -9.83 -13.07 -27.01
N SER A 121 -9.99 -12.84 -28.30
CA SER A 121 -9.93 -13.93 -29.29
C SER A 121 -9.14 -13.54 -30.52
N THR A 122 -8.67 -14.53 -31.26
CA THR A 122 -7.94 -14.35 -32.51
C THR A 122 -8.33 -15.45 -33.49
N PRO A 123 -8.62 -15.13 -34.77
CA PRO A 123 -8.85 -16.14 -35.78
C PRO A 123 -7.51 -16.78 -36.19
N VAL A 124 -7.46 -18.11 -36.16
CA VAL A 124 -6.31 -18.91 -36.58
C VAL A 124 -6.65 -19.58 -37.89
N GLN A 125 -5.96 -19.18 -38.96
CA GLN A 125 -6.07 -19.83 -40.26
C GLN A 125 -5.21 -21.10 -40.28
N GLY A 126 -5.84 -22.24 -40.60
CA GLY A 126 -5.15 -23.50 -40.83
C GLY A 126 -4.48 -23.50 -42.20
N LEU A 127 -3.24 -23.96 -42.28
CA LEU A 127 -2.49 -24.06 -43.53
C LEU A 127 -2.94 -25.27 -44.34
N PHE A 128 -3.28 -26.36 -43.67
CA PHE A 128 -3.59 -27.64 -44.31
C PHE A 128 -5.02 -28.13 -44.02
N ALA A 129 -5.70 -27.57 -43.03
CA ALA A 129 -7.12 -27.81 -42.77
C ALA A 129 -8.03 -27.58 -44.00
N PRO A 130 -7.86 -26.50 -44.81
CA PRO A 130 -8.64 -26.31 -46.03
C PRO A 130 -8.42 -27.40 -47.08
N VAL A 131 -7.20 -27.98 -47.14
CA VAL A 131 -6.84 -29.04 -48.09
C VAL A 131 -7.60 -30.34 -47.80
N LEU A 132 -8.00 -30.56 -46.55
CA LEU A 132 -8.80 -31.70 -46.11
C LEU A 132 -10.31 -31.42 -46.10
N GLY A 133 -10.74 -30.27 -46.63
CA GLY A 133 -12.15 -29.84 -46.64
C GLY A 133 -12.68 -29.42 -45.26
N LEU A 134 -11.80 -29.23 -44.27
CA LEU A 134 -12.16 -28.70 -42.96
C LEU A 134 -12.23 -27.16 -43.00
N ALA A 135 -12.97 -26.57 -42.05
CA ALA A 135 -13.06 -25.13 -41.93
C ALA A 135 -11.65 -24.51 -41.81
N GLY A 136 -11.30 -23.63 -42.75
CA GLY A 136 -9.96 -23.06 -42.86
C GLY A 136 -9.58 -22.05 -41.78
N SER A 137 -10.52 -21.66 -40.91
CA SER A 137 -10.30 -20.71 -39.82
C SER A 137 -11.05 -21.15 -38.58
N THR A 138 -10.36 -21.19 -37.44
CA THR A 138 -10.95 -21.45 -36.12
C THR A 138 -10.62 -20.29 -35.19
N ARG A 139 -11.58 -19.84 -34.38
CA ARG A 139 -11.33 -18.80 -33.36
C ARG A 139 -10.77 -19.44 -32.10
N VAL A 140 -9.65 -18.90 -31.62
CA VAL A 140 -9.09 -19.22 -30.32
C VAL A 140 -9.43 -18.08 -29.37
N THR A 141 -10.01 -18.40 -28.22
CA THR A 141 -10.47 -17.44 -27.21
C THR A 141 -9.78 -17.72 -25.89
N ALA A 142 -9.37 -16.67 -25.19
CA ALA A 142 -8.90 -16.75 -23.82
C ALA A 142 -9.71 -15.80 -22.93
N ARG A 143 -9.86 -16.20 -21.66
CA ARG A 143 -10.51 -15.44 -20.62
C ARG A 143 -9.53 -15.25 -19.48
N ALA A 144 -9.46 -14.03 -18.96
CA ALA A 144 -8.70 -13.69 -17.76
C ALA A 144 -9.55 -12.85 -16.82
N VAL A 145 -9.40 -13.07 -15.51
CA VAL A 145 -10.03 -12.25 -14.47
C VAL A 145 -8.95 -11.73 -13.55
N ALA A 146 -9.04 -10.46 -13.18
CA ALA A 146 -8.14 -9.86 -12.20
C ALA A 146 -8.91 -9.04 -11.18
N GLY A 147 -8.37 -8.92 -9.97
CA GLY A 147 -8.93 -8.10 -8.90
C GLY A 147 -7.85 -7.52 -8.00
N LEU A 148 -8.27 -6.63 -7.09
CA LEU A 148 -7.42 -6.10 -6.04
C LEU A 148 -7.43 -7.03 -4.83
N GLU A 149 -6.35 -7.78 -4.65
CA GLU A 149 -6.14 -8.64 -3.48
C GLU A 149 -5.28 -7.94 -2.44
N ASP A 150 -5.35 -8.39 -1.19
CA ASP A 150 -4.54 -7.85 -0.12
C ASP A 150 -3.06 -8.21 -0.34
N SER A 151 -2.20 -7.22 -0.15
CA SER A 151 -0.74 -7.37 -0.30
C SER A 151 -0.18 -8.16 0.88
N PRO A 152 0.79 -9.07 0.66
CA PRO A 152 1.47 -9.77 1.75
C PRO A 152 2.35 -8.83 2.59
N VAL A 153 2.64 -7.63 2.09
CA VAL A 153 3.37 -6.60 2.83
C VAL A 153 2.43 -5.89 3.79
N VAL A 154 2.74 -5.98 5.08
CA VAL A 154 2.03 -5.34 6.19
C VAL A 154 2.48 -3.88 6.33
N GLU A 155 1.56 -2.92 6.57
CA GLU A 155 1.92 -1.51 6.75
C GLU A 155 2.42 -1.20 8.16
N SER A 156 3.52 -0.45 8.19
CA SER A 156 4.18 0.05 9.40
C SER A 156 3.82 1.51 9.67
N ILE A 157 3.64 2.32 8.62
CA ILE A 157 3.25 3.73 8.74
C ILE A 157 2.05 4.01 7.85
N VAL A 158 1.03 4.63 8.42
CA VAL A 158 -0.14 5.12 7.73
C VAL A 158 -0.31 6.61 8.04
N ALA A 159 -0.16 7.46 7.02
CA ALA A 159 -0.53 8.86 7.07
C ALA A 159 -2.01 8.99 6.63
N LEU A 160 -2.87 9.34 7.59
CA LEU A 160 -4.32 9.28 7.46
C LEU A 160 -4.93 10.56 6.85
N ASP A 161 -4.27 11.71 6.99
CA ASP A 161 -4.79 13.00 6.52
C ASP A 161 -4.77 13.08 4.99
N PRO A 162 -5.94 13.14 4.31
CA PRO A 162 -6.01 13.27 2.86
C PRO A 162 -5.49 14.62 2.33
N CYS A 163 -5.33 15.61 3.20
CA CYS A 163 -4.90 16.96 2.88
C CYS A 163 -3.52 17.33 3.42
N GLY A 164 -2.88 16.41 4.16
CA GLY A 164 -1.58 16.64 4.79
C GLY A 164 -0.54 17.16 3.80
N ASN A 165 0.18 18.22 4.17
CA ASN A 165 1.15 18.90 3.30
C ASN A 165 2.52 19.08 4.00
N PRO A 166 3.49 18.19 3.77
CA PRO A 166 3.35 16.89 3.11
C PRO A 166 2.56 15.89 3.97
N GLY A 167 2.07 14.80 3.37
CA GLY A 167 1.55 13.66 4.14
C GLY A 167 2.70 12.88 4.80
N ILE A 168 3.78 12.68 4.03
CA ILE A 168 5.06 12.15 4.53
C ILE A 168 6.17 13.13 4.13
N GLY A 169 6.85 13.73 5.09
CA GLY A 169 7.96 14.65 4.86
C GLY A 169 9.27 14.09 5.37
N MET A 170 10.32 14.16 4.57
CA MET A 170 11.68 13.82 4.96
C MET A 170 12.62 14.96 4.61
N SER A 171 13.45 15.40 5.55
CA SER A 171 14.39 16.51 5.32
C SER A 171 15.80 16.22 5.85
N GLY A 172 16.77 17.02 5.38
CA GLY A 172 18.17 16.92 5.81
C GLY A 172 18.88 15.72 5.20
N ASN A 173 19.54 14.92 6.04
CA ASN A 173 20.27 13.71 5.65
C ASN A 173 19.65 12.46 6.30
N SER A 174 18.36 12.53 6.60
CA SER A 174 17.66 11.48 7.33
C SER A 174 17.45 10.24 6.46
N VAL A 175 17.60 9.06 7.05
CA VAL A 175 17.34 7.80 6.35
C VAL A 175 16.25 7.04 7.08
N LEU A 176 15.16 6.72 6.39
CA LEU A 176 14.08 5.89 6.92
C LEU A 176 14.17 4.50 6.28
N ARG A 177 14.44 3.48 7.10
CA ARG A 177 14.46 2.07 6.68
C ARG A 177 13.28 1.34 7.32
N ILE A 178 12.41 0.77 6.51
CA ILE A 178 11.22 0.03 6.97
C ILE A 178 11.15 -1.33 6.29
N GLN A 179 11.11 -2.37 7.11
CA GLN A 179 10.80 -3.73 6.68
C GLN A 179 9.28 -3.95 6.68
N GLY A 180 8.58 -3.22 5.82
CA GLY A 180 7.12 -3.16 5.77
C GLY A 180 6.63 -2.12 4.77
N GLY A 181 5.33 -1.85 4.81
CA GLY A 181 4.64 -0.92 3.93
C GLY A 181 4.47 0.48 4.52
N ILE A 182 4.47 1.50 3.66
CA ILE A 182 4.03 2.85 4.00
C ILE A 182 2.85 3.21 3.11
N LEU A 183 1.83 3.83 3.70
CA LEU A 183 0.69 4.36 2.96
C LEU A 183 0.40 5.81 3.38
N THR A 184 0.14 6.68 2.40
CA THR A 184 -0.34 8.04 2.65
C THR A 184 -1.62 8.35 1.88
N ASN A 185 -2.61 8.88 2.62
CA ASN A 185 -3.86 9.37 2.07
C ASN A 185 -3.73 10.76 1.42
N SER A 186 -2.62 11.47 1.66
CA SER A 186 -2.43 12.82 1.14
C SER A 186 -2.58 12.85 -0.39
N GLY A 187 -3.54 13.66 -0.85
CA GLY A 187 -3.86 13.87 -2.27
C GLY A 187 -3.10 15.04 -2.91
N ARG A 188 -2.04 15.53 -2.27
CA ARG A 188 -1.18 16.59 -2.80
C ARG A 188 -0.52 16.14 -4.11
N ALA A 189 -0.21 17.10 -4.98
CA ALA A 189 0.40 16.84 -6.29
C ALA A 189 1.80 16.18 -6.20
N GLY A 190 2.48 16.04 -7.33
CA GLY A 190 3.85 15.53 -7.42
C GLY A 190 4.07 14.74 -8.70
N ILE A 191 4.95 13.75 -8.66
CA ILE A 191 5.18 12.80 -9.76
C ILE A 191 4.87 11.36 -9.34
N ASP A 192 4.52 10.52 -10.30
CA ASP A 192 4.34 9.09 -10.09
C ASP A 192 5.63 8.29 -10.33
N GLN A 193 5.56 6.96 -10.15
CA GLN A 193 6.68 6.04 -10.37
C GLN A 193 7.23 6.02 -11.81
N TYR A 194 6.49 6.59 -12.78
CA TYR A 194 6.90 6.71 -14.18
C TYR A 194 7.37 8.13 -14.52
N GLY A 195 7.45 9.03 -13.54
CA GLY A 195 7.81 10.43 -13.74
C GLY A 195 6.70 11.28 -14.33
N GLN A 196 5.46 10.80 -14.38
CA GLN A 196 4.31 11.58 -14.85
C GLN A 196 3.77 12.46 -13.73
N THR A 197 3.35 13.67 -14.06
CA THR A 197 2.76 14.60 -13.08
C THR A 197 1.42 14.07 -12.57
N VAL A 198 1.30 14.04 -11.25
CA VAL A 198 0.07 13.73 -10.52
C VAL A 198 -0.47 15.02 -9.92
N ASN A 199 -1.71 15.37 -10.22
CA ASN A 199 -2.39 16.50 -9.60
C ASN A 199 -3.86 16.15 -9.36
N LEU A 200 -4.23 15.98 -8.09
CA LEU A 200 -5.59 15.63 -7.68
C LEU A 200 -6.39 16.85 -7.19
N GLY A 201 -5.90 18.08 -7.40
CA GLY A 201 -6.56 19.33 -7.01
C GLY A 201 -5.85 20.11 -5.89
N LEU A 202 -4.93 19.47 -5.17
CA LEU A 202 -4.14 20.09 -4.09
C LEU A 202 -2.69 20.32 -4.52
N SER A 203 -2.17 21.53 -4.32
CA SER A 203 -0.76 21.88 -4.56
C SER A 203 0.16 21.38 -3.44
N GLY A 204 1.43 21.13 -3.75
CA GLY A 204 2.40 20.52 -2.82
C GLY A 204 2.74 19.08 -3.21
N ASN A 205 3.48 18.38 -2.35
CA ASN A 205 3.85 16.97 -2.57
C ASN A 205 3.25 16.08 -1.47
N ALA A 206 2.65 14.94 -1.83
CA ALA A 206 2.09 14.02 -0.83
C ALA A 206 3.19 13.32 -0.04
N VAL A 207 4.28 12.96 -0.72
CA VAL A 207 5.56 12.60 -0.11
C VAL A 207 6.60 13.61 -0.55
N SER A 208 7.23 14.32 0.38
CA SER A 208 8.24 15.32 0.08
C SER A 208 9.61 14.93 0.63
N PHE A 209 10.66 15.15 -0.17
CA PHE A 209 12.05 15.05 0.24
C PHE A 209 12.70 16.42 0.11
N ASP A 210 13.42 16.82 1.14
CA ASP A 210 14.27 18.00 1.17
C ASP A 210 15.70 17.59 1.55
N GLY A 211 16.70 18.15 0.88
CA GLY A 211 18.10 17.74 1.02
C GLY A 211 18.42 16.36 0.43
N THR A 212 19.16 15.54 1.17
CA THR A 212 19.67 14.22 0.73
C THR A 212 18.96 13.05 1.44
N ALA A 213 17.81 13.30 2.05
CA ALA A 213 17.07 12.28 2.79
C ALA A 213 16.71 11.08 1.89
N ALA A 214 16.71 9.86 2.45
CA ALA A 214 16.49 8.63 1.70
C ALA A 214 15.46 7.72 2.38
N LEU A 215 14.54 7.18 1.59
CA LEU A 215 13.50 6.24 2.01
C LEU A 215 13.79 4.85 1.43
N GLN A 216 13.90 3.86 2.32
CA GLN A 216 14.08 2.44 2.02
C GLN A 216 12.92 1.65 2.61
N VAL A 217 12.04 1.12 1.75
CA VAL A 217 10.76 0.52 2.15
C VAL A 217 10.41 -0.66 1.25
N MET A 218 9.66 -1.65 1.75
CA MET A 218 9.22 -2.79 0.93
C MET A 218 8.09 -2.42 -0.03
N ALA A 219 7.15 -1.59 0.41
CA ALA A 219 6.06 -1.08 -0.41
C ALA A 219 5.68 0.35 0.01
N LEU A 220 5.48 1.25 -0.95
CA LEU A 220 5.06 2.62 -0.71
C LEU A 220 3.86 2.95 -1.58
N SER A 221 2.69 3.17 -0.96
CA SER A 221 1.48 3.61 -1.66
C SER A 221 1.14 5.05 -1.34
N VAL A 222 0.93 5.86 -2.37
CA VAL A 222 0.74 7.30 -2.24
C VAL A 222 -0.49 7.70 -3.04
N ARG A 223 -1.49 8.28 -2.36
CA ARG A 223 -2.69 8.77 -3.04
C ARG A 223 -2.38 9.88 -4.04
N GLY A 224 -1.58 10.85 -3.61
CA GLY A 224 -1.06 11.93 -4.45
C GLY A 224 0.21 11.56 -5.22
N GLY A 225 1.09 12.55 -5.39
CA GLY A 225 2.41 12.38 -6.00
C GLY A 225 3.56 12.50 -5.00
N VAL A 226 4.74 12.08 -5.41
CA VAL A 226 5.98 12.23 -4.63
C VAL A 226 6.85 13.33 -5.22
N SER A 227 7.78 13.89 -4.43
CA SER A 227 8.98 14.54 -4.96
C SER A 227 10.15 13.57 -4.97
N GLY A 228 11.16 13.77 -5.82
CA GLY A 228 12.45 13.08 -5.68
C GLY A 228 12.40 11.55 -5.79
N LEU A 229 12.09 11.01 -6.98
CA LEU A 229 12.08 9.55 -7.23
C LEU A 229 13.41 8.86 -6.85
N GLY A 230 14.54 9.57 -7.01
CA GLY A 230 15.87 9.04 -6.66
C GLY A 230 16.11 8.85 -5.16
N ASN A 231 15.26 9.43 -4.31
CA ASN A 231 15.35 9.30 -2.85
C ASN A 231 14.59 8.06 -2.34
N ILE A 232 13.79 7.40 -3.19
CA ILE A 232 13.00 6.22 -2.84
C ILE A 232 13.68 4.99 -3.41
N SER A 233 13.94 4.00 -2.55
CA SER A 233 14.53 2.72 -2.93
C SER A 233 13.85 1.58 -2.17
N ASN A 234 13.98 0.37 -2.71
CA ASN A 234 13.46 -0.81 -2.03
C ASN A 234 14.31 -1.11 -0.79
N TYR A 235 13.66 -1.62 0.27
CA TYR A 235 14.36 -2.13 1.45
C TYR A 235 15.37 -3.23 1.09
N VAL A 236 15.00 -4.12 0.16
CA VAL A 236 15.89 -5.14 -0.39
C VAL A 236 16.68 -4.56 -1.55
N GLU A 237 18.01 -4.59 -1.42
CA GLU A 237 18.90 -4.05 -2.44
C GLU A 237 18.70 -4.76 -3.80
N GLY A 238 18.58 -3.97 -4.88
CA GLY A 238 18.36 -4.47 -6.24
C GLY A 238 16.92 -4.87 -6.57
N ALA A 239 16.00 -4.87 -5.61
CA ALA A 239 14.58 -5.13 -5.89
C ALA A 239 13.93 -3.94 -6.65
N PRO A 240 12.82 -4.16 -7.39
CA PRO A 240 12.10 -3.11 -8.10
C PRO A 240 11.66 -1.96 -7.18
N SER A 241 11.44 -0.78 -7.77
CA SER A 241 10.95 0.39 -7.04
C SER A 241 9.69 0.04 -6.24
N PRO A 242 9.63 0.36 -4.93
CA PRO A 242 8.48 0.04 -4.08
C PRO A 242 7.32 1.04 -4.28
N LEU A 243 7.51 2.10 -5.06
CA LEU A 243 6.56 3.21 -5.19
C LEU A 243 5.37 2.87 -6.09
N ARG A 244 4.17 3.11 -5.55
CA ARG A 244 2.89 3.15 -6.26
C ARG A 244 2.18 4.46 -5.92
N ALA A 245 2.35 5.46 -6.76
CA ALA A 245 1.72 6.77 -6.59
C ALA A 245 0.41 6.86 -7.37
N ASN A 246 -0.35 7.95 -7.16
CA ASN A 246 -1.61 8.23 -7.84
C ASN A 246 -2.67 7.14 -7.64
N ILE A 247 -2.67 6.48 -6.48
CA ILE A 247 -3.78 5.60 -6.09
C ILE A 247 -4.99 6.46 -5.70
N ARG A 248 -6.20 6.08 -6.09
CA ARG A 248 -7.39 6.91 -5.78
C ARG A 248 -8.09 6.55 -4.49
N ARG A 249 -7.85 5.35 -3.97
CA ARG A 249 -8.48 4.87 -2.74
C ARG A 249 -7.97 5.67 -1.54
N VAL A 250 -8.90 6.20 -0.75
CA VAL A 250 -8.61 6.69 0.60
C VAL A 250 -8.70 5.50 1.54
N LEU A 251 -7.65 5.31 2.33
CA LEU A 251 -7.64 4.30 3.36
C LEU A 251 -8.51 4.75 4.54
N ALA A 252 -9.41 3.87 4.98
CA ALA A 252 -10.15 4.05 6.22
C ALA A 252 -9.22 3.90 7.42
N ASP A 253 -9.49 4.67 8.47
CA ASP A 253 -8.71 4.65 9.71
C ASP A 253 -8.77 3.27 10.38
N PRO A 254 -7.65 2.53 10.50
CA PRO A 254 -7.63 1.17 11.05
C PRO A 254 -7.97 1.13 12.55
N LEU A 255 -7.83 2.25 13.26
CA LEU A 255 -8.11 2.40 14.68
C LEU A 255 -9.36 3.26 14.93
N ALA A 256 -10.21 3.38 13.92
CA ALA A 256 -11.49 4.07 13.96
C ALA A 256 -12.40 3.61 15.11
N SER A 257 -12.43 2.30 15.38
CA SER A 257 -13.30 1.67 16.38
C SER A 257 -12.74 1.71 17.81
N LEU A 258 -11.50 2.19 18.01
CA LEU A 258 -10.85 2.19 19.31
C LEU A 258 -11.65 3.05 20.32
N PRO A 259 -12.10 2.50 21.46
CA PRO A 259 -12.87 3.27 22.44
C PRO A 259 -11.97 4.29 23.15
N ILE A 260 -12.50 5.46 23.49
CA ILE A 260 -11.80 6.41 24.36
C ILE A 260 -11.71 5.88 25.80
N PRO A 261 -10.63 6.17 26.55
CA PRO A 261 -10.51 5.75 27.94
C PRO A 261 -11.66 6.22 28.83
N SER A 262 -12.20 5.28 29.61
CA SER A 262 -13.30 5.45 30.56
C SER A 262 -13.10 4.51 31.77
N PRO A 263 -13.80 4.73 32.89
CA PRO A 263 -13.73 3.84 34.05
C PRO A 263 -14.01 2.37 33.73
N SER A 264 -14.81 2.06 32.70
CA SER A 264 -15.16 0.69 32.34
C SER A 264 -14.08 -0.04 31.54
N ASN A 265 -13.20 0.68 30.83
CA ASN A 265 -12.19 0.08 29.96
C ASN A 265 -10.74 0.39 30.39
N THR A 266 -10.54 1.16 31.46
CA THR A 266 -9.21 1.48 32.00
C THR A 266 -9.13 1.23 33.51
N PRO A 267 -9.07 -0.04 33.95
CA PRO A 267 -9.07 -0.41 35.37
C PRO A 267 -7.83 0.04 36.15
N SER A 268 -6.75 0.45 35.45
CA SER A 268 -5.53 0.97 36.08
C SER A 268 -5.73 2.32 36.77
N ILE A 269 -6.80 3.05 36.46
CA ILE A 269 -7.09 4.37 37.04
C ILE A 269 -8.20 4.24 38.09
N THR A 270 -7.86 4.53 39.35
CA THR A 270 -8.79 4.44 40.48
C THR A 270 -9.49 5.77 40.79
N ASN A 271 -8.89 6.91 40.44
CA ASN A 271 -9.44 8.23 40.68
C ASN A 271 -9.66 8.97 39.35
N TRP A 272 -10.94 9.24 39.06
CA TRP A 272 -11.42 9.91 37.84
C TRP A 272 -11.89 11.35 38.06
N SER A 273 -11.81 11.86 39.29
CA SER A 273 -12.37 13.16 39.65
C SER A 273 -11.33 14.27 39.74
N SER A 274 -10.03 13.94 39.81
CA SER A 274 -8.96 14.93 39.98
C SER A 274 -7.80 14.73 39.00
N LYS A 275 -7.22 15.84 38.55
CA LYS A 275 -5.96 15.87 37.78
C LYS A 275 -4.78 16.01 38.73
N LYS A 276 -3.67 15.34 38.43
CA LYS A 276 -2.37 15.49 39.09
C LYS A 276 -1.40 16.27 38.20
N SER A 277 -0.32 16.79 38.76
CA SER A 277 0.83 17.28 37.98
C SER A 277 2.07 16.55 38.46
N SER A 278 2.93 16.13 37.54
CA SER A 278 4.19 15.45 37.81
C SER A 278 5.31 16.32 37.25
N ARG A 279 6.21 16.80 38.11
CA ARG A 279 7.33 17.64 37.69
C ARG A 279 8.60 17.16 38.34
N ASP A 280 9.48 16.59 37.52
CA ASP A 280 10.79 16.06 37.93
C ASP A 280 10.69 14.92 38.96
N ASP A 281 9.52 14.26 39.04
CA ASP A 281 9.32 13.06 39.85
C ASP A 281 10.19 11.90 39.31
N THR A 282 10.64 11.03 40.21
CA THR A 282 11.44 9.86 39.84
C THR A 282 10.59 8.64 39.53
N GLU A 283 9.36 8.58 40.07
CA GLU A 283 8.40 7.51 39.82
C GLU A 283 6.96 8.02 39.90
N ILE A 284 6.12 7.65 38.93
CA ILE A 284 4.68 7.96 38.93
C ILE A 284 3.82 6.74 38.57
N GLY A 285 2.63 6.67 39.15
CA GLY A 285 1.63 5.65 38.86
C GLY A 285 0.57 6.10 37.84
N PRO A 286 -0.26 5.18 37.32
CA PRO A 286 -1.34 5.52 36.39
C PRO A 286 -2.34 6.52 37.01
N GLY A 287 -2.97 7.32 36.15
CA GLY A 287 -3.91 8.35 36.58
C GLY A 287 -4.14 9.44 35.54
N ILE A 288 -4.90 10.46 35.94
CA ILE A 288 -5.16 11.65 35.12
C ILE A 288 -4.20 12.76 35.54
N TYR A 289 -3.45 13.29 34.57
CA TYR A 289 -2.43 14.30 34.73
C TYR A 289 -2.74 15.54 33.89
N SER A 290 -2.44 16.73 34.43
CA SER A 290 -2.42 17.97 33.66
C SER A 290 -1.13 18.12 32.88
N ASP A 291 0.00 17.82 33.52
CA ASP A 291 1.34 17.85 32.92
C ASP A 291 2.20 16.74 33.55
N ILE A 292 3.03 16.11 32.73
CA ILE A 292 4.10 15.21 33.14
C ILE A 292 5.37 15.76 32.52
N SER A 293 6.24 16.33 33.34
CA SER A 293 7.50 16.91 32.90
C SER A 293 8.71 16.39 33.66
N ASN A 294 9.84 16.35 32.96
CA ASN A 294 11.12 15.91 33.50
C ASN A 294 12.29 16.72 32.91
N GLN A 295 13.19 17.23 33.75
CA GLN A 295 14.43 17.92 33.40
C GLN A 295 15.50 16.99 32.79
N PRO A 296 16.50 17.56 32.08
CA PRO A 296 17.69 16.81 31.69
C PRO A 296 18.36 16.10 32.88
N ASN A 297 18.93 14.91 32.64
CA ASN A 297 19.63 14.05 33.61
C ASN A 297 18.78 13.44 34.74
N ASN A 298 17.48 13.72 34.79
CA ASN A 298 16.58 13.03 35.71
C ASN A 298 15.91 11.83 35.02
N THR A 299 15.60 10.79 35.79
CA THR A 299 15.01 9.54 35.29
C THR A 299 13.61 9.36 35.85
N LEU A 300 12.61 9.45 34.97
CA LEU A 300 11.22 9.18 35.31
C LEU A 300 10.87 7.71 35.04
N ARG A 301 10.40 7.00 36.07
CA ARG A 301 9.90 5.63 35.97
C ARG A 301 8.37 5.59 36.04
N LEU A 302 7.76 4.89 35.11
CA LEU A 302 6.31 4.72 35.03
C LEU A 302 5.92 3.33 35.52
N LYS A 303 4.95 3.25 36.43
CA LYS A 303 4.30 1.98 36.77
C LYS A 303 3.38 1.55 35.61
N PRO A 304 3.16 0.24 35.41
CA PRO A 304 2.24 -0.24 34.39
C PRO A 304 0.84 0.38 34.50
N GLY A 305 0.25 0.75 33.36
CA GLY A 305 -1.11 1.27 33.28
C GLY A 305 -1.30 2.46 32.34
N VAL A 306 -2.50 3.03 32.40
CA VAL A 306 -2.92 4.14 31.54
C VAL A 306 -2.69 5.50 32.22
N TYR A 307 -2.08 6.41 31.48
CA TYR A 307 -1.80 7.79 31.83
C TYR A 307 -2.63 8.70 30.94
N ILE A 308 -3.62 9.39 31.50
CA ILE A 308 -4.46 10.32 30.76
C ILE A 308 -3.91 11.73 30.95
N ILE A 309 -3.60 12.43 29.86
CA ILE A 309 -3.05 13.78 29.86
C ILE A 309 -4.15 14.74 29.43
N SER A 310 -4.72 15.46 30.40
CA SER A 310 -5.76 16.47 30.22
C SER A 310 -5.23 17.82 30.69
N PRO A 311 -4.71 18.67 29.78
CA PRO A 311 -3.96 19.88 30.12
C PRO A 311 -4.79 20.86 30.94
N GLN A 312 -4.11 21.75 31.66
CA GLN A 312 -4.76 22.88 32.34
C GLN A 312 -4.55 24.19 31.57
N LYS A 313 -3.38 24.36 30.95
CA LYS A 313 -3.03 25.49 30.08
C LYS A 313 -2.36 25.02 28.79
N LYS A 314 -2.27 25.91 27.80
CA LYS A 314 -1.59 25.63 26.53
C LYS A 314 -0.12 25.29 26.78
N GLY A 315 0.35 24.21 26.17
CA GLY A 315 1.74 23.70 26.32
C GLY A 315 1.91 22.66 27.43
N ASP A 316 0.92 22.46 28.30
CA ASP A 316 0.92 21.33 29.22
C ASP A 316 0.78 20.01 28.44
N GLY A 317 1.41 18.95 28.91
CA GLY A 317 1.38 17.68 28.20
C GLY A 317 2.33 16.64 28.77
N LEU A 318 2.89 15.80 27.89
CA LEU A 318 4.05 14.97 28.19
C LEU A 318 5.31 15.69 27.70
N ASN A 319 6.03 16.35 28.62
CA ASN A 319 7.17 17.21 28.32
C ASN A 319 8.46 16.64 28.94
N ILE A 320 9.12 15.72 28.24
CA ILE A 320 10.28 14.97 28.75
C ILE A 320 11.57 15.50 28.15
N GLN A 321 12.51 15.91 29.00
CA GLN A 321 13.88 16.31 28.63
C GLN A 321 14.97 15.36 29.17
N GLY A 322 14.61 14.51 30.14
CA GLY A 322 15.47 13.51 30.77
C GLY A 322 15.22 12.08 30.27
N SER A 323 15.66 11.09 31.04
CA SER A 323 15.36 9.68 30.78
C SER A 323 13.91 9.36 31.17
N ILE A 324 13.23 8.50 30.39
CA ILE A 324 11.90 7.98 30.71
C ILE A 324 11.84 6.49 30.44
N ILE A 325 11.38 5.74 31.43
CA ILE A 325 11.31 4.27 31.39
C ILE A 325 9.91 3.83 31.82
N GLY A 326 9.23 3.09 30.96
CA GLY A 326 7.92 2.50 31.25
C GLY A 326 7.71 1.22 30.46
N ASP A 327 7.27 0.17 31.13
CA ASP A 327 6.82 -1.07 30.50
C ASP A 327 5.34 -1.26 30.77
N ASN A 328 4.57 -1.66 29.74
CA ASN A 328 3.13 -1.85 29.80
C ASN A 328 2.39 -0.55 30.18
N VAL A 329 2.67 0.52 29.42
CA VAL A 329 2.11 1.86 29.63
C VAL A 329 1.39 2.38 28.39
N MET A 330 0.35 3.18 28.59
CA MET A 330 -0.33 3.89 27.52
C MET A 330 -0.54 5.34 27.92
N PHE A 331 -0.24 6.26 27.01
CA PHE A 331 -0.58 7.67 27.14
C PHE A 331 -1.80 8.00 26.30
N TYR A 332 -2.85 8.54 26.94
CA TYR A 332 -4.00 9.12 26.25
C TYR A 332 -3.97 10.64 26.32
N ILE A 333 -3.75 11.30 25.19
CA ILE A 333 -3.57 12.76 25.13
C ILE A 333 -4.87 13.39 24.67
N THR A 334 -5.49 14.13 25.57
CA THR A 334 -6.83 14.69 25.41
C THR A 334 -6.84 16.19 25.70
N SER A 335 -8.03 16.79 25.72
CA SER A 335 -8.22 18.20 26.03
C SER A 335 -8.52 18.45 27.51
N ASN A 336 -8.48 19.71 27.88
CA ASN A 336 -8.74 20.21 29.24
C ASN A 336 -10.11 19.81 29.80
N ASN A 337 -11.09 19.54 28.94
CA ASN A 337 -12.46 19.16 29.26
C ASN A 337 -12.69 17.67 29.58
N PHE A 338 -11.63 16.84 29.61
CA PHE A 338 -11.80 15.40 29.80
C PHE A 338 -12.47 15.02 31.13
N ILE A 339 -12.19 15.75 32.21
CA ILE A 339 -12.87 15.55 33.50
C ILE A 339 -14.14 16.41 33.53
N GLY A 340 -15.30 15.79 33.72
CA GLY A 340 -16.58 16.48 33.95
C GLY A 340 -17.53 16.54 32.75
N HIS A 341 -17.08 16.18 31.55
CA HIS A 341 -17.95 16.03 30.38
C HIS A 341 -18.12 14.54 30.02
N ASN A 342 -19.38 14.11 29.89
CA ASN A 342 -19.69 12.77 29.40
C ASN A 342 -19.20 12.64 27.96
N TYR A 343 -18.41 11.59 27.75
CA TYR A 343 -18.12 10.88 26.51
C TYR A 343 -18.99 11.31 25.33
N ASP A 344 -18.39 11.94 24.31
CA ASP A 344 -19.11 12.33 23.11
C ASP A 344 -18.97 11.25 22.02
N ALA A 345 -20.09 10.81 21.44
CA ALA A 345 -20.15 9.97 20.25
C ALA A 345 -19.47 10.63 19.03
N LEU A 346 -19.29 11.95 19.04
CA LEU A 346 -18.56 12.72 18.02
C LEU A 346 -17.03 12.59 18.12
N ASP A 347 -16.46 11.98 19.16
CA ASP A 347 -15.08 11.44 19.11
C ASP A 347 -14.98 10.14 18.30
N GLY A 348 -16.11 9.73 17.70
CA GLY A 348 -16.22 8.61 16.79
C GLY A 348 -15.45 8.79 15.48
N PRO A 349 -15.44 7.75 14.64
CA PRO A 349 -14.60 7.68 13.45
C PRO A 349 -15.10 8.62 12.36
N VAL A 350 -14.57 9.84 12.33
CA VAL A 350 -14.67 10.70 11.15
C VAL A 350 -13.74 10.13 10.09
N ASN A 351 -14.23 9.24 9.24
CA ASN A 351 -13.49 8.83 8.05
C ASN A 351 -13.73 9.88 6.97
N PRO A 352 -12.70 10.57 6.48
CA PRO A 352 -12.90 11.58 5.46
C PRO A 352 -13.21 10.87 4.14
N THR A 353 -14.48 10.86 3.71
CA THR A 353 -14.88 10.49 2.35
C THR A 353 -14.49 11.64 1.42
N VAL A 354 -13.21 11.72 1.07
CA VAL A 354 -12.73 12.79 0.19
C VAL A 354 -12.85 12.33 -1.27
N ALA A 355 -13.84 12.88 -1.97
CA ALA A 355 -13.98 12.69 -3.41
C ALA A 355 -12.77 13.27 -4.16
N ILE A 356 -12.51 12.77 -5.37
CA ILE A 356 -11.47 13.30 -6.27
C ILE A 356 -12.19 14.05 -7.41
N PRO A 357 -11.77 15.27 -7.79
CA PRO A 357 -10.63 16.04 -7.25
C PRO A 357 -10.87 16.53 -5.82
N VAL A 358 -9.79 16.59 -5.04
CA VAL A 358 -9.80 17.11 -3.66
C VAL A 358 -9.61 18.62 -3.71
N SER A 359 -10.46 19.35 -2.99
CA SER A 359 -10.33 20.80 -2.79
C SER A 359 -9.88 21.13 -1.36
N GLU A 360 -9.28 22.31 -1.16
CA GLU A 360 -8.94 22.78 0.21
C GLU A 360 -10.18 22.90 1.11
N SER A 361 -11.37 23.08 0.54
CA SER A 361 -12.64 23.06 1.30
C SER A 361 -13.01 21.67 1.83
N ASP A 362 -12.54 20.60 1.21
CA ASP A 362 -12.74 19.21 1.71
C ASP A 362 -11.79 18.88 2.87
N CYS A 363 -10.83 19.75 3.15
CA CYS A 363 -9.83 19.61 4.20
C CYS A 363 -10.30 20.17 5.56
N SER A 364 -11.62 20.37 5.73
CA SER A 364 -12.17 20.87 6.98
C SER A 364 -11.93 19.89 8.12
N LEU A 365 -11.23 20.36 9.15
CA LEU A 365 -11.00 19.59 10.36
C LEU A 365 -12.33 19.27 11.08
N PRO A 366 -12.37 18.22 11.91
CA PRO A 366 -13.56 17.91 12.70
C PRO A 366 -13.98 19.15 13.53
N PRO A 367 -15.26 19.57 13.48
CA PRO A 367 -15.73 20.77 14.18
C PRO A 367 -15.61 20.59 15.70
N ASN A 368 -15.28 21.64 16.46
CA ASN A 368 -15.21 21.53 17.94
C ASN A 368 -16.53 21.01 18.55
N LEU A 369 -16.46 20.51 19.79
CA LEU A 369 -17.65 20.09 20.53
C LEU A 369 -18.66 21.24 20.63
N THR A 370 -19.95 20.92 20.57
CA THR A 370 -21.01 21.91 20.73
C THR A 370 -20.87 22.63 22.07
N GLY A 371 -20.60 23.94 22.02
CA GLY A 371 -20.39 24.78 23.20
C GLY A 371 -18.91 25.01 23.58
N GLU A 372 -17.95 24.40 22.89
CA GLU A 372 -16.52 24.66 23.07
C GLU A 372 -15.94 25.46 21.91
N SER A 373 -15.66 26.74 22.15
CA SER A 373 -15.07 27.61 21.15
C SER A 373 -13.56 27.45 21.02
N ASN A 374 -12.85 27.05 22.09
CA ASN A 374 -11.38 26.93 22.11
C ASN A 374 -10.89 25.80 23.05
N PRO A 375 -10.97 24.51 22.65
CA PRO A 375 -10.42 23.42 23.45
C PRO A 375 -8.89 23.54 23.56
N ILE A 376 -8.34 23.32 24.76
CA ILE A 376 -6.90 23.25 24.98
C ILE A 376 -6.51 21.77 24.95
N TYR A 377 -5.65 21.39 24.00
CA TYR A 377 -5.15 20.03 23.86
C TYR A 377 -3.77 19.84 24.47
N GLY A 378 -3.53 18.63 24.99
CA GLY A 378 -2.22 18.25 25.52
C GLY A 378 -1.22 18.04 24.38
N VAL A 379 0.04 18.35 24.65
CA VAL A 379 1.17 18.14 23.71
C VAL A 379 1.99 16.91 24.10
N VAL A 380 2.74 16.35 23.16
CA VAL A 380 3.76 15.33 23.43
C VAL A 380 5.09 15.84 22.92
N ASN A 381 6.03 16.07 23.82
CA ASN A 381 7.38 16.52 23.53
C ASN A 381 8.37 15.65 24.31
N ILE A 382 9.02 14.71 23.61
CA ILE A 382 10.06 13.86 24.18
C ILE A 382 11.38 14.24 23.52
N THR A 383 12.26 14.90 24.26
CA THR A 383 13.61 15.26 23.81
C THR A 383 14.61 14.60 24.75
N SER A 384 15.33 13.59 24.28
CA SER A 384 16.47 13.02 25.02
C SER A 384 17.77 13.61 24.52
N ASN A 385 18.78 13.76 25.37
CA ASN A 385 20.14 14.11 24.96
C ASN A 385 21.11 13.13 25.61
N ASP A 386 21.46 12.05 24.90
CA ASP A 386 22.15 10.88 25.44
C ASP A 386 21.45 10.29 26.69
N GLN A 387 20.11 10.37 26.71
CA GLN A 387 19.26 9.84 27.77
C GLN A 387 18.48 8.63 27.27
N THR A 388 18.18 7.70 28.17
CA THR A 388 17.42 6.49 27.84
C THR A 388 15.93 6.81 27.73
N VAL A 389 15.35 6.55 26.56
CA VAL A 389 13.90 6.52 26.35
C VAL A 389 13.51 5.10 26.02
N GLN A 390 12.79 4.45 26.93
CA GLN A 390 12.32 3.08 26.78
C GLN A 390 10.85 3.01 27.19
N LEU A 391 9.97 2.91 26.20
CA LEU A 391 8.53 2.85 26.43
C LEU A 391 7.95 1.65 25.70
N THR A 392 7.16 0.85 26.42
CA THR A 392 6.37 -0.22 25.81
C THR A 392 4.88 -0.01 26.07
N GLY A 393 4.07 -0.23 25.04
CA GLY A 393 2.63 -0.16 25.04
C GLY A 393 2.00 -1.22 25.94
N ILE A 394 0.70 -1.10 26.17
CA ILE A 394 -0.04 -2.06 27.00
C ILE A 394 0.06 -3.48 26.41
N LYS A 395 0.35 -4.49 27.22
CA LYS A 395 0.47 -5.89 26.81
C LYS A 395 -0.62 -6.73 27.48
N ASP A 396 -1.87 -6.43 27.15
CA ASP A 396 -3.04 -7.11 27.68
C ASP A 396 -4.02 -7.42 26.54
N PRO A 397 -4.11 -8.68 26.08
CA PRO A 397 -5.03 -9.09 25.02
C PRO A 397 -6.51 -8.84 25.33
N ALA A 398 -6.89 -8.73 26.61
CA ALA A 398 -8.27 -8.44 27.02
C ALA A 398 -8.58 -6.93 26.99
N SER A 399 -7.55 -6.09 26.98
CA SER A 399 -7.70 -4.64 26.89
C SER A 399 -7.94 -4.21 25.43
N PRO A 400 -8.88 -3.28 25.17
CA PRO A 400 -9.01 -2.68 23.84
C PRO A 400 -7.75 -1.90 23.41
N TYR A 401 -6.85 -1.61 24.36
CA TYR A 401 -5.60 -0.89 24.15
C TYR A 401 -4.39 -1.81 23.99
N ASN A 402 -4.59 -3.10 23.70
CA ASN A 402 -3.48 -4.00 23.48
C ASN A 402 -2.49 -3.46 22.43
N ASN A 403 -1.20 -3.49 22.76
CA ASN A 403 -0.06 -2.90 22.08
C ASN A 403 -0.09 -1.36 21.93
N MET A 404 -1.06 -0.64 22.49
CA MET A 404 -1.15 0.82 22.38
C MET A 404 -0.14 1.51 23.29
N LEU A 405 0.65 2.43 22.74
CA LEU A 405 1.58 3.27 23.52
C LEU A 405 1.09 4.71 23.57
N PHE A 406 0.74 5.30 22.43
CA PHE A 406 0.22 6.66 22.34
C PHE A 406 -1.13 6.64 21.65
N PHE A 407 -2.15 7.17 22.32
CA PHE A 407 -3.44 7.46 21.74
C PHE A 407 -3.75 8.94 21.95
N GLN A 408 -3.61 9.72 20.88
CA GLN A 408 -4.03 11.10 20.86
C GLN A 408 -5.50 11.19 20.43
N ARG A 409 -6.31 11.94 21.19
CA ARG A 409 -7.73 12.16 20.90
C ARG A 409 -7.90 12.56 19.43
N ARG A 410 -8.89 11.99 18.74
CA ARG A 410 -9.11 12.13 17.28
C ARG A 410 -9.42 13.54 16.77
N ARG A 411 -9.30 14.55 17.61
CA ARG A 411 -9.52 15.98 17.28
C ARG A 411 -8.31 16.83 17.66
N ASN A 412 -7.39 16.26 18.43
CA ASN A 412 -6.16 16.91 18.82
C ASN A 412 -5.19 16.92 17.63
N GLN A 413 -4.84 18.12 17.17
CA GLN A 413 -3.93 18.38 16.05
C GLN A 413 -2.53 18.78 16.50
N GLU A 414 -2.29 18.85 17.81
CA GLU A 414 -0.98 19.20 18.36
C GLU A 414 0.05 18.15 17.95
N THR A 415 1.20 18.60 17.48
CA THR A 415 2.28 17.72 17.00
C THR A 415 2.76 16.79 18.11
N VAL A 416 2.93 15.52 17.78
CA VAL A 416 3.68 14.57 18.60
C VAL A 416 5.15 14.70 18.23
N ASN A 417 5.96 15.31 19.11
CA ASN A 417 7.38 15.56 18.88
C ASN A 417 8.25 14.53 19.63
N ILE A 418 9.05 13.77 18.88
CA ILE A 418 10.03 12.83 19.41
C ILE A 418 11.41 13.20 18.86
N ASN A 419 12.22 13.86 19.69
CA ASN A 419 13.49 14.45 19.30
C ASN A 419 14.70 13.91 20.08
N PRO A 420 15.09 12.64 19.89
CA PRO A 420 16.17 12.02 20.65
C PRO A 420 17.54 12.37 20.08
N ARG A 421 18.38 13.04 20.85
CA ARG A 421 19.73 13.47 20.48
C ARG A 421 20.78 12.56 21.12
N GLY A 422 21.91 12.39 20.44
CA GLY A 422 23.01 11.58 20.93
C GLY A 422 23.06 10.16 20.37
N LEU A 423 23.93 9.33 20.92
CA LEU A 423 24.24 7.97 20.45
C LEU A 423 23.37 6.90 21.13
N THR A 424 22.76 7.21 22.28
CA THR A 424 21.90 6.25 23.00
C THR A 424 20.59 6.05 22.23
N PRO A 425 20.26 4.83 21.77
CA PRO A 425 19.03 4.59 21.03
C PRO A 425 17.77 4.78 21.89
N SER A 426 16.78 5.46 21.33
CA SER A 426 15.43 5.55 21.92
C SER A 426 14.56 4.41 21.39
N LEU A 427 13.94 3.66 22.30
CA LEU A 427 13.13 2.48 22.01
C LEU A 427 11.66 2.75 22.32
N PHE A 428 10.84 2.69 21.28
CA PHE A 428 9.39 2.78 21.37
C PHE A 428 8.78 1.48 20.85
N HIS A 429 8.15 0.74 21.74
CA HIS A 429 7.45 -0.51 21.41
C HIS A 429 5.96 -0.31 21.64
N GLY A 430 5.20 0.07 20.62
CA GLY A 430 3.74 0.14 20.71
C GLY A 430 3.15 0.99 19.60
N ILE A 431 1.84 0.88 19.43
CA ILE A 431 1.07 1.61 18.43
C ILE A 431 1.05 3.09 18.82
N ILE A 432 1.33 3.94 17.82
CA ILE A 432 1.19 5.40 17.93
C ILE A 432 0.01 5.80 17.06
N TYR A 433 -1.04 6.33 17.67
CA TYR A 433 -2.25 6.78 16.99
C TYR A 433 -2.51 8.26 17.25
N ALA A 434 -2.46 9.06 16.18
CA ALA A 434 -2.70 10.50 16.21
C ALA A 434 -3.37 10.97 14.90
N LYS A 435 -4.66 10.66 14.75
CA LYS A 435 -5.41 10.75 13.48
C LYS A 435 -5.19 12.02 12.63
N TRP A 436 -5.18 13.20 13.24
CA TRP A 436 -5.04 14.49 12.54
C TRP A 436 -3.80 15.27 12.94
N ALA A 437 -2.95 14.70 13.80
CA ALA A 437 -1.75 15.38 14.23
C ALA A 437 -0.53 14.88 13.45
N PRO A 438 0.43 15.77 13.16
CA PRO A 438 1.73 15.37 12.68
C PRO A 438 2.49 14.61 13.78
N LEU A 439 3.14 13.52 13.41
CA LEU A 439 4.24 12.94 14.18
C LEU A 439 5.55 13.47 13.60
N PHE A 440 6.26 14.26 14.39
CA PHE A 440 7.58 14.76 14.05
C PHE A 440 8.64 13.98 14.81
N ILE A 441 9.56 13.39 14.07
CA ILE A 441 10.76 12.76 14.60
C ILE A 441 11.96 13.53 14.08
N GLY A 442 12.74 14.12 14.98
CA GLY A 442 13.88 14.96 14.60
C GLY A 442 15.15 14.64 15.39
N SER A 443 16.31 14.44 14.73
CA SER A 443 17.67 14.53 15.35
C SER A 443 18.80 13.90 14.50
N ASN A 444 20.00 13.85 15.09
CA ASN A 444 21.19 13.07 14.70
C ASN A 444 21.33 11.72 15.45
N GLY A 445 20.26 11.21 16.08
CA GLY A 445 20.27 9.98 16.88
C GLY A 445 19.65 8.77 16.17
N VAL A 446 19.73 7.59 16.79
CA VAL A 446 19.07 6.37 16.31
C VAL A 446 17.77 6.14 17.08
N VAL A 447 16.67 5.97 16.35
CA VAL A 447 15.36 5.65 16.92
C VAL A 447 14.87 4.34 16.33
N SER A 448 14.41 3.45 17.19
CA SER A 448 13.76 2.21 16.76
C SER A 448 12.31 2.19 17.23
N PHE A 449 11.41 2.12 16.26
CA PHE A 449 10.00 1.83 16.48
C PHE A 449 9.75 0.37 16.13
N ASN A 450 9.14 -0.36 17.05
CA ASN A 450 8.78 -1.74 16.84
C ASN A 450 7.28 -1.89 17.08
N ASN A 451 6.45 -1.36 16.16
CA ASN A 451 4.98 -1.48 16.05
C ASN A 451 4.43 -0.45 15.02
N PRO A 452 3.15 -0.55 14.58
CA PRO A 452 2.61 0.30 13.53
C PRO A 452 2.23 1.70 14.02
N VAL A 453 2.30 2.67 13.11
CA VAL A 453 2.06 4.11 13.35
C VAL A 453 0.93 4.59 12.44
N ALA A 454 -0.13 5.19 13.02
CA ALA A 454 -1.24 5.80 12.29
C ALA A 454 -1.40 7.27 12.72
N VAL A 455 -0.97 8.19 11.87
CA VAL A 455 -0.84 9.62 12.19
C VAL A 455 -1.46 10.47 11.09
N GLY A 456 -1.75 11.75 11.35
CA GLY A 456 -2.26 12.65 10.30
C GLY A 456 -1.22 12.82 9.20
N SER A 457 -0.02 13.23 9.59
CA SER A 457 1.16 13.25 8.73
C SER A 457 2.39 12.76 9.48
N PHE A 458 3.37 12.27 8.73
CA PHE A 458 4.62 11.76 9.25
C PHE A 458 5.77 12.65 8.79
N MET A 459 6.57 13.18 9.72
CA MET A 459 7.70 14.04 9.39
C MET A 459 8.96 13.53 10.04
N LEU A 460 10.01 13.37 9.23
CA LEU A 460 11.35 13.02 9.66
C LEU A 460 12.32 14.13 9.27
N GLY A 461 13.11 14.61 10.23
CA GLY A 461 14.14 15.62 9.99
C GLY A 461 15.44 15.35 10.73
N GLY A 462 16.55 15.90 10.24
CA GLY A 462 17.87 15.76 10.85
C GLY A 462 18.80 14.76 10.15
N GLY A 463 19.86 14.33 10.83
CA GLY A 463 20.94 13.48 10.29
C GLY A 463 20.95 12.03 10.77
N GLY A 464 19.83 11.49 11.25
CA GLY A 464 19.74 10.13 11.82
C GLY A 464 19.26 9.04 10.84
N GLN A 465 19.72 7.80 11.07
CA GLN A 465 19.09 6.61 10.51
C GLN A 465 17.98 6.15 11.46
N MET A 466 16.75 6.09 10.95
CA MET A 466 15.62 5.48 11.63
C MET A 466 15.37 4.11 11.04
N LEU A 467 15.42 3.09 11.91
CA LEU A 467 15.06 1.73 11.56
C LEU A 467 13.72 1.42 12.22
N ILE A 468 12.67 1.27 11.42
CA ILE A 468 11.41 0.73 11.87
C ILE A 468 11.38 -0.72 11.44
N THR A 469 11.46 -1.61 12.43
CA THR A 469 11.28 -3.04 12.21
C THR A 469 9.88 -3.37 12.66
N THR A 470 8.99 -3.68 11.71
CA THR A 470 7.70 -4.27 12.02
C THR A 470 7.82 -5.77 11.89
N ASN A 471 7.79 -6.47 13.02
CA ASN A 471 7.65 -7.93 13.06
C ASN A 471 6.15 -8.22 13.08
N ASP A 472 5.57 -8.84 12.06
CA ASP A 472 4.21 -9.47 11.96
C ASP A 472 2.98 -8.74 12.55
N VAL A 473 3.13 -7.54 13.11
CA VAL A 473 2.11 -6.73 13.77
C VAL A 473 2.06 -5.40 13.04
N GLY A 474 1.23 -5.34 12.02
CA GLY A 474 0.85 -4.12 11.36
C GLY A 474 -0.47 -4.36 10.64
N TRP A 475 -0.89 -3.43 9.79
CA TRP A 475 -2.17 -3.58 9.10
C TRP A 475 -1.96 -4.22 7.71
N SER A 476 -2.99 -4.86 7.18
CA SER A 476 -3.00 -5.41 5.81
C SER A 476 -3.96 -4.59 4.96
N LEU A 477 -3.56 -3.37 4.61
CA LEU A 477 -4.41 -2.36 3.99
C LEU A 477 -4.08 -2.10 2.52
N LEU A 478 -2.85 -2.45 2.11
CA LEU A 478 -2.35 -2.39 0.75
C LEU A 478 -3.04 -3.45 -0.11
N LYS A 479 -3.40 -3.04 -1.33
CA LYS A 479 -3.96 -3.96 -2.33
C LYS A 479 -3.13 -4.00 -3.60
N THR A 480 -2.94 -5.17 -4.15
CA THR A 480 -2.22 -5.43 -5.41
C THR A 480 -3.15 -6.03 -6.45
N ALA A 481 -2.97 -5.65 -7.71
CA ALA A 481 -3.72 -6.23 -8.81
C ALA A 481 -3.14 -7.61 -9.13
N ASN A 482 -3.94 -8.66 -8.94
CA ASN A 482 -3.57 -10.04 -9.20
C ASN A 482 -4.57 -10.71 -10.14
N LEU A 483 -4.08 -11.68 -10.91
CA LEU A 483 -4.94 -12.60 -11.65
C LEU A 483 -5.60 -13.56 -10.68
N VAL A 484 -6.87 -13.84 -10.92
CA VAL A 484 -7.66 -14.81 -10.16
C VAL A 484 -8.35 -15.75 -11.12
N GLU A 485 -8.39 -17.03 -10.78
CA GLU A 485 -9.05 -18.07 -11.60
C GLU A 485 -10.53 -18.25 -11.23
#